data_AF-A0A179D100-F1
#
_entry.id   AF-A0A179D100-F1
#
_cell.length_a   1.000
_cell.length_b   1.000
_cell.length_c   1.000
_cell.angle_alpha   90.00
_cell.angle_beta   90.00
_cell.angle_gamma   90.00
#
_symmetry.space_group_name_H-M   'P 1'
#
loop_
_entity.id
_entity.type
_entity.pdbx_description
1 polymer ?
#
loop_
_entity_poly.entity_id
_entity_poly.type
_entity_poly.pdbx_seq_one_letter_code
_entity_poly.pdbx_strand_id
1 'polypeptide(L)'
;MKYKIVGLLEHYNKILYLDVDMFINGSLDKLFESDKPVWQGVHNFKERLITWKSIPKNLEEYYLRDIKSFKHYIKPNSGLLYFTDVIDHKKAIQDARRFICDLIDYYSSMLDELSITFMLGKQNIEPDYLDNTIYNVLPYKKLTTIVKLYISIGILNHRKIQ
;
A
#
# COMPACT_ATOMS: atom_id res chain seq x y z
N MET A 1 -6.28 0.37 -10.41
CA MET A 1 -6.29 0.08 -8.96
C MET A 1 -5.01 -0.63 -8.56
N LYS A 2 -4.31 -0.11 -7.56
CA LYS A 2 -2.92 -0.46 -7.24
C LYS A 2 -2.74 -1.86 -6.62
N TYR A 3 -3.76 -2.46 -6.02
CA TYR A 3 -3.66 -3.81 -5.44
C TYR A 3 -3.17 -4.89 -6.43
N LYS A 4 -3.43 -4.74 -7.74
CA LYS A 4 -2.99 -5.69 -8.77
C LYS A 4 -1.47 -5.81 -8.91
N ILE A 5 -0.72 -4.83 -8.40
CA ILE A 5 0.74 -4.83 -8.43
C ILE A 5 1.31 -6.07 -7.75
N VAL A 6 0.66 -6.57 -6.68
CA VAL A 6 1.12 -7.79 -6.00
C VAL A 6 1.11 -9.01 -6.91
N GLY A 7 0.36 -9.00 -8.02
CA GLY A 7 0.39 -10.07 -9.01
C GLY A 7 1.76 -10.23 -9.69
N LEU A 8 2.57 -9.17 -9.72
CA LEU A 8 3.94 -9.25 -10.22
C LEU A 8 4.82 -10.14 -9.32
N LEU A 9 4.39 -10.47 -8.09
CA LEU A 9 5.11 -11.41 -7.22
C LEU A 9 5.13 -12.83 -7.78
N GLU A 10 4.35 -13.12 -8.81
CA GLU A 10 4.49 -14.35 -9.60
C GLU A 10 5.87 -14.46 -10.28
N HIS A 11 6.52 -13.34 -10.56
CA HIS A 11 7.79 -13.28 -11.30
C HIS A 11 8.95 -12.65 -10.50
N TYR A 12 8.63 -11.89 -9.47
CA TYR A 12 9.59 -11.13 -8.66
C TYR A 12 9.43 -11.43 -7.18
N ASN A 13 10.54 -11.46 -6.43
CA ASN A 13 10.49 -11.69 -4.99
C ASN A 13 10.14 -10.41 -4.22
N LYS A 14 10.48 -9.25 -4.79
CA LYS A 14 10.36 -7.92 -4.18
C LYS A 14 9.90 -6.95 -5.26
N ILE A 15 8.92 -6.10 -4.93
CA ILE A 15 8.39 -5.08 -5.83
C ILE A 15 8.36 -3.76 -5.09
N LEU A 16 8.97 -2.74 -5.70
CA LEU A 16 8.78 -1.36 -5.30
C LEU A 16 7.88 -0.66 -6.31
N TYR A 17 6.77 -0.13 -5.84
CA TYR A 17 5.88 0.73 -6.59
C TYR A 17 6.02 2.18 -6.13
N LEU A 18 6.06 3.08 -7.11
CA LEU A 18 6.14 4.52 -6.93
C LEU A 18 5.10 5.18 -7.83
N ASP A 19 4.37 6.15 -7.30
CA ASP A 19 3.53 7.02 -8.12
C ASP A 19 4.40 7.89 -9.04
N VAL A 20 3.86 8.22 -10.21
CA VAL A 20 4.57 8.94 -11.27
C VAL A 20 4.85 10.40 -10.94
N ASP A 21 4.20 10.94 -9.91
CA ASP A 21 4.34 12.32 -9.43
C ASP A 21 5.32 12.43 -8.25
N MET A 22 6.06 11.37 -7.94
CA MET A 22 7.07 11.37 -6.88
C MET A 22 8.43 11.90 -7.35
N PHE A 23 9.09 12.68 -6.48
CA PHE A 23 10.49 13.05 -6.64
C PHE A 23 11.36 12.23 -5.67
N ILE A 24 12.38 11.56 -6.20
CA ILE A 24 13.31 10.72 -5.42
C ILE A 24 14.59 11.52 -5.17
N ASN A 25 14.86 11.83 -3.90
CA ASN A 25 16.03 12.61 -3.48
C ASN A 25 16.95 11.83 -2.53
N GLY A 26 17.22 10.56 -2.83
CA GLY A 26 18.04 9.69 -2.00
C GLY A 26 18.00 8.25 -2.46
N SER A 27 18.85 7.40 -1.86
CA SER A 27 18.84 5.96 -2.13
C SER A 27 17.58 5.28 -1.56
N LEU A 28 17.11 4.26 -2.27
CA LEU A 28 15.98 3.40 -1.88
C LEU A 28 16.44 2.00 -1.45
N ASP A 29 17.76 1.75 -1.38
CA ASP A 29 18.34 0.41 -1.17
C ASP A 29 17.84 -0.22 0.14
N LYS A 30 17.70 0.59 1.20
CA LYS A 30 17.19 0.14 2.49
C LYS A 30 15.79 -0.49 2.44
N LEU A 31 14.97 -0.13 1.44
CA LEU A 31 13.66 -0.77 1.28
C LEU A 31 13.80 -2.24 0.89
N PHE A 32 14.83 -2.57 0.09
CA PHE A 32 15.09 -3.93 -0.40
C PHE A 32 15.72 -4.85 0.65
N GLU A 33 16.17 -4.29 1.78
CA GLU A 33 16.66 -5.06 2.94
C GLU A 33 15.50 -5.68 3.74
N SER A 34 14.27 -5.15 3.63
CA SER A 34 13.11 -5.73 4.32
C SER A 34 12.56 -6.95 3.57
N ASP A 35 12.16 -7.96 4.33
CA ASP A 35 11.44 -9.14 3.84
C ASP A 35 9.92 -9.03 4.05
N LYS A 36 9.46 -7.92 4.62
CA LYS A 36 8.04 -7.62 4.82
C LYS A 36 7.55 -6.58 3.81
N PRO A 37 6.24 -6.46 3.61
CA PRO A 37 5.68 -5.29 2.95
C PRO A 37 6.05 -4.02 3.72
N VAL A 38 6.30 -2.92 3.01
CA VAL A 38 6.72 -1.66 3.63
C VAL A 38 5.98 -0.50 2.99
N TRP A 39 5.48 0.43 3.81
CA TRP A 39 4.86 1.67 3.31
C TRP A 39 4.80 2.76 4.37
N GLN A 40 4.46 3.98 3.94
CA GLN A 40 4.11 5.05 4.86
C GLN A 40 2.67 4.89 5.35
N GLY A 41 2.49 4.71 6.65
CA GLY A 41 1.17 4.65 7.28
C GLY A 41 0.53 6.04 7.40
N VAL A 42 -0.77 6.16 7.10
CA VAL A 42 -1.49 7.46 7.19
C VAL A 42 -2.65 7.46 8.17
N HIS A 43 -3.56 6.49 8.07
CA HIS A 43 -4.80 6.49 8.82
C HIS A 43 -5.15 5.08 9.31
N ASN A 44 -5.88 5.01 10.41
CA ASN A 44 -6.39 3.73 10.87
C ASN A 44 -7.41 3.16 9.85
N PHE A 45 -7.24 1.91 9.44
CA PHE A 45 -8.15 1.25 8.49
C PHE A 45 -9.57 1.19 9.02
N LYS A 46 -9.76 0.78 10.28
CA LYS A 46 -11.09 0.63 10.89
C LYS A 46 -11.79 1.99 10.93
N GLU A 47 -11.09 3.02 11.37
CA GLU A 47 -11.65 4.38 11.34
C GLU A 47 -12.02 4.79 9.92
N ARG A 48 -11.16 4.54 8.93
CA ARG A 48 -11.44 4.89 7.53
C ARG A 48 -12.56 4.07 6.90
N LEU A 49 -12.70 2.81 7.29
CA LEU A 49 -13.80 1.96 6.89
C LEU A 49 -15.12 2.54 7.42
N ILE A 50 -15.18 2.88 8.72
CA ILE A 50 -16.40 3.34 9.40
C ILE A 50 -16.80 4.78 9.03
N THR A 51 -15.85 5.67 8.80
CA THR A 51 -16.13 7.11 8.63
C THR A 51 -16.85 7.44 7.31
N TRP A 52 -16.82 6.55 6.32
CA TRP A 52 -17.44 6.81 5.03
C TRP A 52 -18.91 6.40 5.03
N LYS A 53 -19.76 7.33 4.57
CA LYS A 53 -21.22 7.19 4.61
C LYS A 53 -21.67 5.84 4.04
N SER A 54 -22.57 5.18 4.78
CA SER A 54 -23.54 4.20 4.27
C SER A 54 -23.04 2.82 3.83
N ILE A 55 -21.88 2.33 4.30
CA ILE A 55 -21.65 0.88 4.21
C ILE A 55 -22.70 0.14 5.06
N PRO A 56 -23.32 -0.94 4.54
CA PRO A 56 -24.21 -1.76 5.34
C PRO A 56 -23.48 -2.35 6.55
N LYS A 57 -24.08 -2.27 7.74
CA LYS A 57 -23.44 -2.71 9.00
C LYS A 57 -22.99 -4.17 8.96
N ASN A 58 -23.75 -5.05 8.31
CA ASN A 58 -23.38 -6.44 8.10
C ASN A 58 -22.11 -6.60 7.25
N LEU A 59 -21.90 -5.72 6.28
CA LEU A 59 -20.71 -5.72 5.43
C LEU A 59 -19.49 -5.19 6.19
N GLU A 60 -19.68 -4.12 6.98
CA GLU A 60 -18.66 -3.62 7.92
C GLU A 60 -18.20 -4.73 8.88
N GLU A 61 -19.14 -5.37 9.58
CA GLU A 61 -18.86 -6.44 10.53
C GLU A 61 -18.16 -7.63 9.88
N TYR A 62 -18.56 -7.99 8.65
CA TYR A 62 -17.91 -9.03 7.86
C TYR A 62 -16.42 -8.71 7.66
N TYR A 63 -16.11 -7.51 7.15
CA TYR A 63 -14.74 -7.12 6.84
C TYR A 63 -13.89 -6.88 8.09
N LEU A 64 -14.47 -6.37 9.17
CA LEU A 64 -13.77 -6.19 10.44
C LEU A 64 -13.53 -7.52 11.18
N ARG A 65 -14.40 -8.53 11.03
CA ARG A 65 -14.22 -9.85 11.64
C ARG A 65 -13.01 -10.57 11.09
N ASP A 66 -12.86 -10.53 9.78
CA ASP A 66 -11.87 -11.31 9.05
C ASP A 66 -10.43 -10.87 9.29
N ILE A 67 -10.23 -9.71 9.91
CA ILE A 67 -8.91 -9.14 10.20
C ILE A 67 -8.54 -9.19 11.69
N LYS A 68 -9.47 -9.45 12.62
CA LYS A 68 -9.39 -9.23 14.09
C LYS A 68 -8.09 -9.60 14.83
N SER A 69 -7.21 -10.45 14.32
CA SER A 69 -5.91 -10.78 14.93
C SER A 69 -4.87 -9.65 14.82
N PHE A 70 -5.10 -8.65 13.96
CA PHE A 70 -4.13 -7.60 13.68
C PHE A 70 -4.28 -6.36 14.57
N LYS A 71 -3.22 -6.03 15.32
CA LYS A 71 -3.27 -5.08 16.44
C LYS A 71 -3.31 -3.60 16.00
N HIS A 72 -2.77 -3.26 14.83
CA HIS A 72 -2.71 -1.87 14.33
C HIS A 72 -2.86 -1.80 12.80
N TYR A 73 -4.05 -1.46 12.31
CA TYR A 73 -4.27 -1.27 10.88
C TYR A 73 -3.96 0.15 10.48
N ILE A 74 -2.75 0.44 10.00
CA ILE A 74 -2.48 1.73 9.39
C ILE A 74 -2.46 1.54 7.88
N LYS A 75 -3.46 2.10 7.20
CA LYS A 75 -3.54 2.03 5.75
C LYS A 75 -2.34 2.74 5.11
N PRO A 76 -1.87 2.28 3.95
CA PRO A 76 -0.82 2.98 3.23
C PRO A 76 -1.28 4.34 2.72
N ASN A 77 -0.31 5.23 2.52
CA ASN A 77 -0.35 6.14 1.38
C ASN A 77 0.17 5.34 0.18
N SER A 78 -0.64 5.24 -0.86
CA SER A 78 -0.32 4.41 -2.02
C SER A 78 0.71 4.99 -2.99
N GLY A 79 1.29 6.15 -2.69
CA GLY A 79 2.37 6.76 -3.47
C GLY A 79 3.63 5.91 -3.49
N LEU A 80 4.00 5.30 -2.36
CA LEU A 80 5.12 4.38 -2.25
C LEU A 80 4.66 3.11 -1.55
N LEU A 81 4.78 1.98 -2.25
CA LEU A 81 4.44 0.67 -1.74
C LEU A 81 5.58 -0.29 -2.03
N TYR A 82 6.01 -1.05 -1.03
CA TYR A 82 6.96 -2.13 -1.19
C TYR A 82 6.29 -3.45 -0.79
N PHE A 83 6.38 -4.45 -1.65
CA PHE A 83 5.78 -5.77 -1.47
C PHE A 83 6.83 -6.86 -1.62
N THR A 84 6.67 -7.94 -0.87
CA THR A 84 7.54 -9.11 -0.89
C THR A 84 6.75 -10.39 -1.15
N ASP A 85 7.45 -11.45 -1.56
CA ASP A 85 6.91 -12.78 -1.87
C ASP A 85 6.36 -13.55 -0.66
N VAL A 86 6.43 -12.97 0.54
CA VAL A 86 5.68 -13.46 1.72
C VAL A 86 4.17 -13.36 1.52
N ILE A 87 3.72 -12.54 0.56
CA ILE A 87 2.31 -12.40 0.20
C ILE A 87 1.92 -13.54 -0.75
N ASP A 88 0.87 -14.30 -0.41
CA ASP A 88 0.16 -15.14 -1.36
C ASP A 88 -0.60 -14.24 -2.33
N HIS A 89 0.06 -13.86 -3.43
CA HIS A 89 -0.44 -12.87 -4.38
C HIS A 89 -1.76 -13.29 -5.05
N LYS A 90 -1.97 -14.60 -5.25
CA LYS A 90 -3.22 -15.11 -5.86
C LYS A 90 -4.39 -14.89 -4.92
N LYS A 91 -4.24 -15.25 -3.65
CA LYS A 91 -5.26 -14.98 -2.62
C LYS A 91 -5.44 -13.47 -2.40
N ALA A 92 -4.34 -12.72 -2.35
CA ALA A 92 -4.38 -11.27 -2.13
C ALA A 92 -5.20 -10.55 -3.21
N ILE A 93 -5.01 -10.91 -4.49
CA ILE A 93 -5.78 -10.34 -5.59
C ILE A 93 -7.25 -10.71 -5.50
N GLN A 94 -7.57 -11.96 -5.13
CA GLN A 94 -8.95 -12.41 -4.97
C GLN A 94 -9.66 -11.65 -3.84
N ASP A 95 -9.01 -11.54 -2.67
CA ASP A 95 -9.53 -10.84 -1.50
C ASP A 95 -9.72 -9.34 -1.79
N ALA A 96 -8.71 -8.69 -2.37
CA ALA A 96 -8.79 -7.29 -2.76
C ALA A 96 -9.90 -7.05 -3.79
N ARG A 97 -9.99 -7.89 -4.83
CA ARG A 97 -11.05 -7.80 -5.85
C ARG A 97 -12.43 -7.89 -5.22
N ARG A 98 -12.65 -8.85 -4.32
CA ARG A 98 -13.93 -9.00 -3.62
C ARG A 98 -14.24 -7.77 -2.76
N PHE A 99 -13.28 -7.34 -1.95
CA PHE A 99 -13.41 -6.13 -1.13
C PHE A 99 -13.85 -4.93 -1.95
N ILE A 100 -13.22 -4.75 -3.11
CA ILE A 100 -13.52 -3.63 -4.01
C ILE A 100 -14.90 -3.78 -4.62
N CYS A 101 -15.25 -4.95 -5.18
CA CYS A 101 -16.55 -5.17 -5.79
C CYS A 101 -17.70 -4.94 -4.79
N ASP A 102 -17.52 -5.38 -3.54
CA ASP A 102 -18.53 -5.21 -2.51
C ASP A 102 -18.65 -3.75 -2.01
N LEU A 103 -17.58 -2.96 -2.13
CA LEU A 103 -17.48 -1.62 -1.55
C LEU A 103 -17.45 -0.47 -2.56
N ILE A 104 -17.39 -0.74 -3.86
CA ILE A 104 -17.21 0.28 -4.91
C ILE A 104 -18.33 1.32 -4.92
N ASP A 105 -19.55 0.94 -4.60
CA ASP A 105 -20.71 1.84 -4.58
C ASP A 105 -20.77 2.71 -3.31
N TYR A 106 -19.95 2.41 -2.30
CA TYR A 106 -19.96 3.11 -1.00
C TYR A 106 -18.78 4.06 -0.79
N TYR A 107 -17.70 3.89 -1.55
CA TYR A 107 -16.51 4.74 -1.47
C TYR A 107 -16.22 5.43 -2.79
N SER A 108 -16.04 6.75 -2.75
CA SER A 108 -15.61 7.51 -3.92
C SER A 108 -14.07 7.65 -4.03
N SER A 109 -13.32 7.23 -3.02
CA SER A 109 -11.86 7.31 -2.99
C SER A 109 -11.21 6.33 -2.00
N MET A 110 -9.89 6.14 -2.09
CA MET A 110 -9.05 5.33 -1.17
C MET A 110 -9.36 3.83 -1.10
N LEU A 111 -10.25 3.34 -1.95
CA LEU A 111 -10.66 1.92 -2.02
C LEU A 111 -9.48 1.00 -2.30
N ASP A 112 -8.53 1.44 -3.11
CA ASP A 112 -7.31 0.69 -3.41
C ASP A 112 -6.39 0.58 -2.18
N GLU A 113 -6.18 1.68 -1.45
CA GLU A 113 -5.41 1.68 -0.19
C GLU A 113 -6.04 0.78 0.87
N LEU A 114 -7.37 0.86 1.03
CA LEU A 114 -8.11 -0.01 1.94
C LEU A 114 -8.01 -1.47 1.52
N SER A 115 -8.15 -1.77 0.23
CA SER A 115 -8.02 -3.15 -0.28
C SER A 115 -6.64 -3.75 -0.02
N ILE A 116 -5.57 -2.94 -0.08
CA ILE A 116 -4.20 -3.38 0.24
C ILE A 116 -4.08 -3.74 1.72
N THR A 117 -4.64 -2.93 2.61
CA THR A 117 -4.64 -3.26 4.05
C THR A 117 -5.47 -4.50 4.33
N PHE A 118 -6.63 -4.62 3.70
CA PHE A 118 -7.52 -5.77 3.89
C PHE A 118 -6.86 -7.08 3.45
N MET A 119 -6.29 -7.14 2.25
CA MET A 119 -5.70 -8.38 1.72
C MET A 119 -4.51 -8.86 2.57
N LEU A 120 -3.75 -7.94 3.18
CA LEU A 120 -2.64 -8.29 4.07
C LEU A 120 -3.11 -8.71 5.45
N GLY A 121 -4.15 -8.04 5.97
CA GLY A 121 -4.81 -8.44 7.21
C GLY A 121 -5.39 -9.86 7.13
N LYS A 122 -6.02 -10.22 6.01
CA LYS A 122 -6.54 -11.59 5.76
C LYS A 122 -5.46 -12.68 5.81
N GLN A 123 -4.23 -12.32 5.47
CA GLN A 123 -3.09 -13.23 5.46
C GLN A 123 -2.25 -13.13 6.73
N ASN A 124 -2.67 -12.30 7.70
CA ASN A 124 -1.94 -12.05 8.93
C ASN A 124 -0.48 -11.55 8.68
N ILE A 125 -0.31 -10.70 7.66
CA ILE A 125 0.99 -10.11 7.26
C ILE A 125 1.08 -8.67 7.76
N GLU A 126 2.10 -8.37 8.57
CA GLU A 126 2.31 -7.04 9.14
C GLU A 126 3.34 -6.26 8.33
N PRO A 127 2.98 -5.05 7.84
CA PRO A 127 3.92 -4.20 7.16
C PRO A 127 4.86 -3.53 8.17
N ASP A 128 6.05 -3.16 7.70
CA ASP A 128 6.84 -2.15 8.40
C ASP A 128 6.42 -0.75 7.94
N TYR A 129 6.41 0.20 8.88
CA TYR A 129 5.99 1.58 8.61
C TYR A 129 7.20 2.48 8.40
N LEU A 130 7.19 3.21 7.28
CA LEU A 130 8.24 4.15 6.93
C LEU A 130 8.13 5.46 7.71
N ASP A 131 9.29 6.03 8.04
CA ASP A 131 9.40 7.40 8.52
C ASP A 131 8.89 8.39 7.46
N ASN A 132 7.81 9.08 7.80
CA ASN A 132 7.13 10.02 6.91
C ASN A 132 7.87 11.35 6.69
N THR A 133 8.99 11.57 7.36
CA THR A 133 9.88 12.73 7.17
C THR A 133 10.96 12.47 6.13
N ILE A 134 11.22 11.18 5.84
CA ILE A 134 12.25 10.67 4.92
C ILE A 134 11.59 10.09 3.66
N TYR A 135 10.64 9.17 3.83
CA TYR A 135 9.99 8.46 2.72
C TYR A 135 8.57 8.95 2.50
N ASN A 136 8.17 9.03 1.23
CA ASN A 136 6.83 9.42 0.78
C ASN A 136 6.35 10.74 1.46
N VAL A 137 7.21 11.76 1.44
CA VAL A 137 6.94 13.03 2.11
C VAL A 137 5.86 13.80 1.35
N LEU A 138 4.72 14.04 2.00
CA LEU A 138 3.56 14.66 1.36
C LEU A 138 3.58 16.20 1.51
N PRO A 139 3.13 16.96 0.48
CA PRO A 139 3.28 18.42 0.44
C PRO A 139 2.67 19.16 1.64
N TYR A 140 1.53 18.68 2.13
CA TYR A 140 0.80 19.30 3.24
C TYR A 140 1.52 19.19 4.59
N LYS A 141 2.62 18.43 4.69
CA LYS A 141 3.46 18.34 5.90
C LYS A 141 4.67 19.28 5.88
N LYS A 142 5.08 19.82 4.72
CA LYS A 142 6.26 20.69 4.55
C LYS A 142 5.96 21.88 3.62
N LEU A 143 5.09 22.80 4.05
CA LEU A 143 4.81 24.04 3.32
C LEU A 143 5.80 25.20 3.60
N THR A 144 7.04 24.91 4.01
CA THR A 144 8.06 25.95 4.28
C THR A 144 9.29 25.90 3.40
N THR A 145 9.45 24.93 2.49
CA THR A 145 10.67 24.85 1.67
C THR A 145 10.33 24.63 0.20
N ILE A 146 10.56 25.68 -0.59
CA ILE A 146 10.51 25.66 -2.06
C ILE A 146 11.54 24.64 -2.55
N VAL A 147 11.09 23.52 -3.11
CA VAL A 147 11.98 22.51 -3.72
C VAL A 147 12.14 22.87 -5.20
N LYS A 148 13.35 23.29 -5.59
CA LYS A 148 13.75 23.43 -7.00
C LYS A 148 13.92 22.03 -7.60
N LEU A 149 13.10 21.70 -8.59
CA LEU A 149 13.15 20.42 -9.31
C LEU A 149 14.35 20.37 -10.27
N TYR A 150 15.16 19.33 -10.17
CA TYR A 150 16.13 18.93 -11.20
C TYR A 150 15.81 17.49 -11.61
N ILE A 151 15.42 17.26 -12.86
CA ILE A 151 15.08 15.93 -13.39
C ILE A 151 16.31 15.35 -14.09
N SER A 152 16.81 14.21 -13.63
CA SER A 152 17.75 13.35 -14.36
C SER A 152 17.20 11.92 -14.38
N ILE A 153 16.99 11.37 -15.58
CA ILE A 153 16.42 10.04 -15.81
C ILE A 153 17.57 9.03 -15.94
N GLY A 154 17.64 8.05 -15.04
CA GLY A 154 18.56 6.90 -15.12
C GLY A 154 17.78 5.60 -15.23
N ILE A 155 18.01 4.82 -16.28
CA ILE A 155 17.41 3.49 -16.49
C ILE A 155 18.42 2.44 -15.99
N LEU A 156 18.08 1.68 -14.95
CA LEU A 156 18.86 0.50 -14.52
C LEU A 156 18.13 -0.78 -14.93
N ASN A 157 18.71 -1.48 -15.90
CA ASN A 157 18.29 -2.81 -16.35
C ASN A 157 19.02 -3.89 -15.53
N HIS A 158 18.29 -4.67 -14.74
CA HIS A 158 18.77 -5.97 -14.25
C HIS A 158 17.80 -7.07 -14.70
N ARG A 159 18.16 -7.77 -15.78
CA ARG A 159 17.52 -9.04 -16.18
C ARG A 159 18.11 -10.18 -15.34
N LYS A 160 17.27 -11.12 -14.91
CA LYS A 160 17.73 -12.43 -14.42
C LYS A 160 18.41 -13.17 -15.56
N ILE A 161 19.62 -13.64 -15.31
CA ILE A 161 20.27 -14.66 -16.13
C ILE A 161 19.63 -15.99 -15.71
N GLN A 162 19.00 -16.67 -16.66
CA GLN A 162 18.73 -18.11 -16.65
C GLN A 162 19.15 -18.66 -18.01
#